data_AF-A0A1I4QQ46-F1
#
_entry.id   AF-A0A1I4QQ46-F1
#
_cell.length_a   1.000
_cell.length_b   1.000
_cell.length_c   1.000
_cell.angle_alpha   90.00
_cell.angle_beta   90.00
_cell.angle_gamma   90.00
#
_symmetry.space_group_name_H-M   'P 1'
#
loop_
_entity.id
_entity.type
_entity.pdbx_description
1 polymer ?
#
loop_
_entity_poly.entity_id
_entity_poly.type
_entity_poly.pdbx_seq_one_letter_code
_entity_poly.pdbx_strand_id
1 'polypeptide(L)'
;MKYKVFGFHERLHKWLASMSVVFITIGCVVYYLLLKKYNTTDQEKINIKPSKGSFFEHFLIEFQDSSFILSVVYALFLFMVGLYLTSMSSKVQNLYYRRKEQYKNLKRLNEVLSVEKMNDLSDRGIRSVIITHQGFTGRISDQKQRPYIQQDGFRYTAKYLKLEESILLEQGSLVEVFNLKLNKYIDCYGLSKKNLNVFITELDTFLYEIDSWVENRLELTEVQLISFKRFINKIVLAYSKRIRNYTKSKVKLMKIMLRSQRKNKVIISRIEEVYGARLHNDIIFEDNLTQNLYVLENLIKAIDNKILTYDDLQELFSEQNSELLEIIESINSRIYEMKEMIEDGF
;
A
#
# COMPACT_ATOMS: atom_id res chain seq x y z
N MET A 1 -2.92 27.58 4.31
CA MET A 1 -2.81 27.08 5.71
C MET A 1 -1.40 26.56 5.92
N LYS A 2 -0.58 27.23 6.75
CA LYS A 2 0.77 26.78 7.11
C LYS A 2 0.65 25.47 7.92
N TYR A 3 1.16 24.37 7.39
CA TYR A 3 1.10 23.05 8.05
C TYR A 3 2.04 23.09 9.27
N LYS A 4 1.44 23.23 10.44
CA LYS A 4 2.17 23.23 11.70
C LYS A 4 2.25 21.77 12.17
N VAL A 5 3.43 21.15 12.03
CA VAL A 5 3.70 19.77 12.51
C VAL A 5 3.36 19.62 13.99
N PHE A 6 3.48 20.71 14.75
CA PHE A 6 3.07 20.81 16.14
C PHE A 6 1.97 21.84 16.31
N GLY A 7 0.93 21.46 17.08
CA GLY A 7 -0.11 22.39 17.53
C GLY A 7 0.48 23.57 18.31
N PHE A 8 -0.24 24.68 18.40
CA PHE A 8 0.22 25.86 19.15
C PHE A 8 0.53 25.50 20.62
N HIS A 9 -0.34 24.70 21.24
CA HIS A 9 -0.15 24.19 22.60
C HIS A 9 1.12 23.37 22.77
N GLU A 10 1.48 22.51 21.81
CA GLU A 10 2.66 21.65 21.90
C GLU A 10 3.96 22.46 21.84
N ARG A 11 3.99 23.52 21.03
CA ARG A 11 5.14 24.44 20.98
C ARG A 11 5.26 25.26 22.25
N LEU A 12 4.14 25.78 22.74
CA LEU A 12 4.10 26.56 23.97
C LEU A 12 4.59 25.72 25.15
N HIS A 13 4.15 24.46 25.23
CA HIS A 13 4.56 23.56 26.31
C HIS A 13 6.03 23.14 26.21
N LYS A 14 6.57 22.92 25.00
CA LYS A 14 8.00 22.64 24.82
C LYS A 14 8.86 23.85 25.24
N TRP A 15 8.41 25.05 24.91
CA TRP A 15 9.08 26.29 25.31
C TRP A 15 8.99 26.52 26.82
N LEU A 16 7.81 26.36 27.43
CA LEU A 16 7.61 26.47 28.88
C LEU A 16 8.42 25.43 29.65
N ALA A 17 8.47 24.18 29.18
CA ALA A 17 9.30 23.13 29.77
C ALA A 17 10.79 23.46 29.66
N SER A 18 11.25 23.98 28.52
CA SER A 18 12.64 24.41 28.35
C SER A 18 12.99 25.58 29.26
N MET A 19 12.12 26.60 29.34
CA MET A 19 12.35 27.77 30.18
C MET A 19 12.34 27.40 31.66
N SER A 20 11.41 26.57 32.11
CA SER A 20 11.35 26.10 33.50
C SER A 20 12.59 25.29 33.89
N VAL A 21 13.08 24.39 33.02
CA VAL A 21 14.35 23.68 33.26
C VAL A 21 15.51 24.67 33.42
N VAL A 22 15.60 25.70 32.56
CA VAL A 22 16.64 26.74 32.62
C VAL A 22 16.54 27.58 33.89
N PHE A 23 15.33 28.01 34.28
CA PHE A 23 15.15 28.79 35.51
C PHE A 23 15.47 27.98 36.76
N ILE A 24 15.09 26.70 36.79
CA ILE A 24 15.39 25.84 37.93
C ILE A 24 16.89 25.53 38.00
N THR A 25 17.57 25.26 36.88
CA THR A 25 19.04 25.06 36.91
C THR A 25 19.78 26.32 37.33
N ILE A 26 19.40 27.50 36.85
CA ILE A 26 19.98 28.77 37.32
C ILE A 26 19.73 28.95 38.82
N GLY A 27 18.51 28.67 39.28
CA GLY A 27 18.16 28.69 40.71
C GLY A 27 19.03 27.76 41.54
N CYS A 28 19.26 26.52 41.10
CA CYS A 28 20.14 25.56 41.76
C CYS A 28 21.61 26.02 41.77
N VAL A 29 22.11 26.64 40.70
CA VAL A 29 23.48 27.17 40.64
C VAL A 29 23.66 28.37 41.58
N VAL A 30 22.71 29.31 41.59
CA VAL A 30 22.74 30.45 42.52
C VAL A 30 22.65 29.97 43.96
N TYR A 31 21.77 29.01 44.24
CA TYR A 31 21.65 28.37 45.54
C TYR A 31 22.97 27.73 45.99
N TYR A 32 23.62 26.95 45.11
CA TYR A 32 24.92 26.34 45.39
C TYR A 32 26.02 27.37 45.65
N LEU A 33 26.06 28.47 44.88
CA LEU A 33 27.03 29.54 45.09
C LEU A 33 26.82 30.28 46.41
N LEU A 34 25.57 30.50 46.82
CA LEU A 34 25.23 31.08 48.13
C LEU A 34 25.64 30.14 49.28
N LEU A 35 25.36 28.85 49.15
CA LEU A 35 25.75 27.83 50.14
C LEU A 35 27.28 27.71 50.25
N LYS A 36 27.99 27.75 49.12
CA LYS A 36 29.45 27.75 49.09
C LYS A 36 30.03 28.98 49.79
N LYS A 37 29.51 30.18 49.50
CA LYS A 37 29.95 31.44 50.14
C LYS A 37 29.73 31.41 51.65
N TYR A 38 28.61 30.83 52.10
CA TYR A 38 28.31 30.67 53.52
C TYR A 38 29.32 29.76 54.23
N ASN A 39 29.59 28.58 53.67
CA ASN A 39 30.57 27.63 54.23
C ASN A 39 32.00 28.22 54.32
N THR A 40 32.39 29.10 53.39
CA THR A 40 33.68 29.80 53.48
C THR A 40 33.70 30.88 54.57
N THR A 41 32.57 31.53 54.82
CA THR A 41 32.46 32.64 55.80
C THR A 41 32.44 32.10 57.24
N ASP A 42 31.87 30.92 57.46
CA ASP A 42 31.89 30.26 58.78
C ASP A 42 33.28 29.73 59.16
N GLN A 43 34.14 29.39 58.19
CA GLN A 43 35.54 29.06 58.49
C GLN A 43 36.39 30.27 58.90
N GLU A 44 36.10 31.47 58.40
CA GLU A 44 36.76 32.71 58.84
C GLU A 44 36.24 33.23 60.19
N LYS A 45 35.04 32.83 60.62
CA LYS A 45 34.40 33.31 61.87
C LYS A 45 34.64 32.46 63.12
N ILE A 46 35.49 31.44 63.07
CA ILE A 46 35.82 30.61 64.24
C ILE A 46 36.51 31.41 65.38
N ASN A 47 36.92 32.67 65.17
CA ASN A 47 37.53 33.51 66.21
C ASN A 47 36.66 34.65 66.79
N ILE A 48 35.35 34.72 66.56
CA ILE A 48 34.51 35.75 67.20
C ILE A 48 33.27 35.14 67.86
N LYS A 49 33.16 35.35 69.17
CA LYS A 49 32.08 34.92 70.09
C LYS A 49 30.66 35.11 69.50
N PRO A 50 29.72 34.19 69.79
CA PRO A 50 28.38 34.25 69.23
C PRO A 50 27.58 35.37 69.89
N SER A 51 27.12 36.31 69.07
CA SER A 51 26.12 37.31 69.44
C SER A 51 24.74 36.76 69.08
N LYS A 52 23.86 36.71 70.07
CA LYS A 52 22.47 36.29 69.97
C LYS A 52 21.72 36.98 68.83
N GLY A 53 20.95 36.19 68.09
CA GLY A 53 19.81 36.64 67.31
C GLY A 53 20.10 36.84 65.84
N SER A 54 20.05 35.76 65.07
CA SER A 54 19.82 35.89 63.63
C SER A 54 18.84 34.82 63.18
N PHE A 55 17.66 35.27 62.76
CA PHE A 55 16.65 34.51 62.03
C PHE A 55 17.28 33.67 60.88
N PHE A 56 18.43 34.12 60.36
CA PHE A 56 19.19 33.38 59.35
C PHE A 56 19.80 32.06 59.85
N GLU A 57 20.30 31.96 61.08
CA GLU A 57 20.93 30.71 61.57
C GLU A 57 19.91 29.57 61.70
N HIS A 58 18.68 29.89 62.12
CA HIS A 58 17.59 28.92 62.18
C HIS A 58 17.06 28.56 60.79
N PHE A 59 17.00 29.53 59.88
CA PHE A 59 16.68 29.31 58.46
C PHE A 59 17.74 28.43 57.77
N LEU A 60 18.99 28.45 58.25
CA LEU A 60 20.15 27.70 57.71
C LEU A 60 20.26 26.23 58.13
N ILE A 61 19.77 25.85 59.31
CA ILE A 61 19.69 24.42 59.71
C ILE A 61 18.52 23.73 59.00
N GLU A 62 17.40 24.45 58.79
CA GLU A 62 16.30 24.01 57.92
C GLU A 62 16.73 23.85 56.45
N PHE A 63 17.81 24.53 56.03
CA PHE A 63 18.26 24.54 54.65
C PHE A 63 18.87 23.21 54.18
N GLN A 64 19.47 22.40 55.05
CA GLN A 64 20.10 21.13 54.65
C GLN A 64 19.04 20.08 54.26
N ASP A 65 17.98 19.96 55.07
CA ASP A 65 16.80 19.15 54.75
C ASP A 65 16.03 19.72 53.56
N SER A 66 15.95 21.05 53.44
CA SER A 66 15.35 21.69 52.27
C SER A 66 16.13 21.43 50.98
N SER A 67 17.46 21.26 51.04
CA SER A 67 18.29 20.98 49.87
C SER A 67 18.03 19.58 49.33
N PHE A 68 17.81 18.61 50.23
CA PHE A 68 17.37 17.27 49.88
C PHE A 68 15.97 17.31 49.26
N ILE A 69 15.00 17.98 49.88
CA ILE A 69 13.64 18.12 49.36
C ILE A 69 13.65 18.82 47.99
N LEU A 70 14.44 19.89 47.82
CA LEU A 70 14.57 20.61 46.55
C LEU A 70 15.17 19.73 45.46
N SER A 71 16.17 18.90 45.80
CA SER A 71 16.76 17.94 44.85
C SER A 71 15.78 16.85 44.42
N VAL A 72 14.94 16.36 45.34
CA VAL A 72 13.88 15.37 45.06
C VAL A 72 12.79 15.98 44.18
N VAL A 73 12.34 17.20 44.49
CA VAL A 73 11.35 17.93 43.68
C VAL A 73 11.90 18.22 42.28
N TYR A 74 13.17 18.59 42.17
CA TYR A 74 13.82 18.81 40.89
C TYR A 74 13.96 17.52 40.06
N ALA A 75 14.37 16.42 40.70
CA ALA A 75 14.45 15.11 40.04
C ALA A 75 13.08 14.64 39.54
N LEU A 76 12.03 14.80 40.35
CA LEU A 76 10.65 14.49 39.95
C LEU A 76 10.17 15.38 38.80
N PHE A 77 10.52 16.67 38.83
CA PHE A 77 10.21 17.59 37.74
C PHE A 77 10.90 17.19 36.43
N LEU A 78 12.20 16.90 36.46
CA LEU A 78 12.94 16.40 35.29
C LEU A 78 12.39 15.07 34.79
N PHE A 79 12.00 14.17 35.70
CA PHE A 79 11.38 12.89 35.35
C PHE A 79 10.05 13.10 34.61
N MET A 80 9.18 14.00 35.09
CA MET A 80 7.93 14.36 34.42
C MET A 80 8.15 14.99 33.04
N VAL A 81 9.15 15.87 32.91
CA VAL A 81 9.55 16.43 31.62
C VAL A 81 10.07 15.33 30.69
N GLY A 82 10.86 14.39 31.21
CA GLY A 82 11.35 13.23 30.47
C GLY A 82 10.23 12.34 29.93
N LEU A 83 9.27 11.97 30.77
CA LEU A 83 8.08 11.19 30.35
C LEU A 83 7.30 11.90 29.24
N TYR A 84 7.10 13.22 29.38
CA TYR A 84 6.41 14.01 28.37
C TYR A 84 7.19 14.05 27.04
N LEU A 85 8.49 14.31 27.08
CA LEU A 85 9.33 14.33 25.87
C LEU A 85 9.33 12.98 25.15
N THR A 86 9.40 11.88 25.90
CA THR A 86 9.33 10.52 25.35
C THR A 86 7.96 10.23 24.71
N SER A 87 6.87 10.58 25.40
CA SER A 87 5.51 10.46 24.86
C SER A 87 5.34 11.28 23.57
N MET A 88 5.86 12.50 23.56
CA MET A 88 5.78 13.38 22.40
C MET A 88 6.64 12.86 21.24
N SER A 89 7.84 12.37 21.52
CA SER A 89 8.71 11.73 20.53
C SER A 89 8.01 10.54 19.87
N SER A 90 7.40 9.67 20.68
CA SER A 90 6.61 8.53 20.18
C SER A 90 5.44 8.98 19.29
N LYS A 91 4.68 10.01 19.69
CA LYS A 91 3.60 10.58 18.85
C LYS A 91 4.11 11.09 17.51
N VAL A 92 5.22 11.82 17.50
CA VAL A 92 5.84 12.34 16.27
C VAL A 92 6.28 11.20 15.37
N GLN A 93 6.89 10.17 15.94
CA GLN A 93 7.35 9.00 15.20
C GLN A 93 6.18 8.21 14.60
N ASN A 94 5.10 7.99 15.37
CA ASN A 94 3.88 7.36 14.86
C ASN A 94 3.21 8.17 13.76
N LEU A 95 3.15 9.51 13.91
CA LEU A 95 2.67 10.40 12.86
C LEU A 95 3.52 10.29 11.60
N TYR A 96 4.84 10.25 11.73
CA TYR A 96 5.75 10.07 10.61
C TYR A 96 5.48 8.75 9.86
N TYR A 97 5.41 7.61 10.56
CA TYR A 97 5.12 6.32 9.93
C TYR A 97 3.78 6.32 9.18
N ARG A 98 2.73 6.87 9.79
CA ARG A 98 1.44 7.02 9.12
C ARG A 98 1.54 7.89 7.87
N ARG A 99 2.29 8.99 7.90
CA ARG A 99 2.49 9.86 6.72
C ARG A 99 3.33 9.18 5.64
N LYS A 100 4.30 8.35 6.01
CA LYS A 100 5.09 7.53 5.08
C LYS A 100 4.20 6.51 4.36
N GLU A 101 3.32 5.84 5.09
CA GLU A 101 2.37 4.88 4.49
C GLU A 101 1.38 5.59 3.55
N GLN A 102 0.80 6.72 3.98
CA GLN A 102 -0.04 7.57 3.12
C GLN A 102 0.70 8.00 1.85
N TYR A 103 1.96 8.42 1.96
CA TYR A 103 2.79 8.80 0.82
C TYR A 103 2.94 7.65 -0.18
N LYS A 104 3.31 6.45 0.29
CA LYS A 104 3.43 5.25 -0.55
C LYS A 104 2.12 4.93 -1.27
N ASN A 105 1.01 4.92 -0.55
CA ASN A 105 -0.31 4.64 -1.12
C ASN A 105 -0.72 5.68 -2.18
N LEU A 106 -0.49 6.97 -1.92
CA LEU A 106 -0.82 8.03 -2.87
C LEU A 106 0.07 8.00 -4.13
N LYS A 107 1.35 7.62 -3.98
CA LYS A 107 2.27 7.47 -5.11
C LYS A 107 1.85 6.30 -6.02
N ARG A 108 1.59 5.12 -5.43
CA ARG A 108 1.03 3.95 -6.13
C ARG A 108 -0.30 4.28 -6.82
N LEU A 109 -1.18 5.03 -6.16
CA LEU A 109 -2.45 5.45 -6.73
C LEU A 109 -2.27 6.36 -7.95
N ASN A 110 -1.30 7.28 -7.94
CA ASN A 110 -0.99 8.12 -9.08
C ASN A 110 -0.33 7.36 -10.24
N GLU A 111 0.42 6.30 -9.96
CA GLU A 111 1.00 5.42 -10.99
C GLU A 111 -0.10 4.62 -11.71
N VAL A 112 -1.05 4.08 -10.95
CA VAL A 112 -2.22 3.37 -11.51
C VAL A 112 -3.12 4.32 -12.31
N LEU A 113 -3.37 5.51 -11.77
CA LEU A 113 -4.18 6.56 -12.38
C LEU A 113 -3.27 7.56 -13.12
N SER A 114 -2.67 7.16 -14.25
CA SER A 114 -1.92 8.10 -15.11
C SER A 114 -2.87 9.04 -15.87
N VAL A 115 -2.42 10.28 -16.16
CA VAL A 115 -3.23 11.28 -16.89
C VAL A 115 -3.60 10.77 -18.28
N GLU A 116 -2.68 10.09 -18.95
CA GLU A 116 -2.89 9.50 -20.28
C GLU A 116 -4.02 8.46 -20.25
N LYS A 117 -3.98 7.52 -19.30
CA LYS A 117 -5.05 6.53 -19.10
C LYS A 117 -6.40 7.17 -18.75
N MET A 118 -6.38 8.31 -18.06
CA MET A 118 -7.60 9.07 -17.71
C MET A 118 -8.10 10.00 -18.81
N ASN A 119 -7.35 10.20 -19.89
CA ASN A 119 -7.82 10.95 -21.06
C ASN A 119 -8.46 10.05 -22.12
N ASP A 120 -8.19 8.74 -22.06
CA ASP A 120 -8.84 7.76 -22.92
C ASP A 120 -10.32 7.58 -22.52
N LEU A 121 -11.21 8.18 -23.32
CA LEU A 121 -12.66 8.06 -23.16
C LEU A 121 -13.23 6.81 -23.83
N SER A 122 -12.41 5.94 -24.43
CA SER A 122 -12.89 4.70 -25.02
C SER A 122 -13.55 3.79 -23.99
N ASP A 123 -14.47 2.96 -24.47
CA ASP A 123 -15.16 1.95 -23.65
C ASP A 123 -14.19 0.97 -22.98
N ARG A 124 -13.15 0.56 -23.72
CA ARG A 124 -12.12 -0.33 -23.22
C ARG A 124 -11.21 0.37 -22.22
N GLY A 125 -10.82 1.61 -22.51
CA GLY A 125 -10.00 2.44 -21.63
C GLY A 125 -10.66 2.63 -20.27
N ILE A 126 -11.91 3.10 -20.24
CA ILE A 126 -12.62 3.36 -18.98
C ILE A 126 -12.86 2.07 -18.19
N ARG A 127 -13.28 0.99 -18.85
CA ARG A 127 -13.48 -0.31 -18.18
C ARG A 127 -12.17 -0.82 -17.58
N SER A 128 -11.08 -0.76 -18.35
CA SER A 128 -9.75 -1.15 -17.89
C SER A 128 -9.31 -0.32 -16.69
N VAL A 129 -9.50 1.00 -16.73
CA VAL A 129 -9.16 1.89 -15.61
C VAL A 129 -9.96 1.54 -14.36
N ILE A 130 -11.29 1.35 -14.47
CA ILE A 130 -12.14 1.00 -13.32
C ILE A 130 -11.70 -0.34 -12.72
N ILE A 131 -11.54 -1.38 -13.54
CA ILE A 131 -11.14 -2.71 -13.08
C ILE A 131 -9.75 -2.63 -12.43
N THR A 132 -8.75 -2.09 -13.13
CA THR A 132 -7.38 -1.96 -12.60
C THR A 132 -7.38 -1.23 -11.26
N HIS A 133 -8.13 -0.12 -11.16
CA HIS A 133 -8.26 0.66 -9.95
C HIS A 133 -8.96 -0.11 -8.82
N GLN A 134 -10.03 -0.85 -9.11
CA GLN A 134 -10.68 -1.73 -8.14
C GLN A 134 -9.74 -2.86 -7.69
N GLY A 135 -8.97 -3.45 -8.59
CA GLY A 135 -8.03 -4.54 -8.28
C GLY A 135 -6.93 -4.10 -7.32
N PHE A 136 -6.23 -3.02 -7.64
CA PHE A 136 -5.16 -2.51 -6.77
C PHE A 136 -5.66 -2.01 -5.41
N THR A 137 -6.95 -1.66 -5.30
CA THR A 137 -7.57 -1.23 -4.04
C THR A 137 -8.32 -2.35 -3.30
N GLY A 138 -8.23 -3.60 -3.79
CA GLY A 138 -8.85 -4.78 -3.16
C GLY A 138 -10.38 -4.77 -3.22
N ARG A 139 -10.97 -4.15 -4.24
CA ARG A 139 -12.42 -4.02 -4.44
C ARG A 139 -13.03 -4.99 -5.47
N ILE A 140 -12.21 -5.87 -6.07
CA ILE A 140 -12.66 -6.80 -7.14
C ILE A 140 -13.27 -8.10 -6.61
N SER A 141 -13.01 -8.51 -5.36
CA SER A 141 -13.52 -9.80 -4.86
C SER A 141 -13.67 -9.81 -3.34
N ASP A 142 -14.59 -10.63 -2.84
CA ASP A 142 -14.79 -10.92 -1.40
C ASP A 142 -13.60 -11.66 -0.75
N GLN A 143 -12.59 -12.06 -1.52
CA GLN A 143 -11.37 -12.63 -0.96
C GLN A 143 -10.61 -11.54 -0.20
N LYS A 144 -10.37 -11.78 1.10
CA LYS A 144 -9.66 -10.92 2.05
C LYS A 144 -8.15 -10.79 1.73
N GLN A 145 -7.77 -10.62 0.47
CA GLN A 145 -6.40 -10.29 0.13
C GLN A 145 -6.10 -8.86 0.58
N ARG A 146 -4.91 -8.65 1.18
CA ARG A 146 -4.47 -7.31 1.56
C ARG A 146 -4.35 -6.45 0.30
N PRO A 147 -5.00 -5.28 0.22
CA PRO A 147 -4.94 -4.45 -0.97
C PRO A 147 -3.53 -3.87 -1.15
N TYR A 148 -3.09 -3.80 -2.41
CA TYR A 148 -1.80 -3.18 -2.77
C TYR A 148 -1.77 -1.68 -2.45
N ILE A 149 -2.92 -1.02 -2.60
CA ILE A 149 -3.16 0.38 -2.22
C ILE A 149 -4.19 0.39 -1.10
N GLN A 150 -3.75 0.67 0.12
CA GLN A 150 -4.66 0.86 1.24
C GLN A 150 -5.34 2.23 1.16
N GLN A 151 -6.60 2.32 1.60
CA GLN A 151 -7.36 3.58 1.66
C GLN A 151 -6.91 4.45 2.85
N ASP A 152 -5.62 4.77 2.92
CA ASP A 152 -5.07 5.73 3.86
C ASP A 152 -4.59 6.98 3.11
N GLY A 153 -5.17 8.14 3.46
CA GLY A 153 -4.95 9.42 2.77
C GLY A 153 -5.97 9.75 1.67
N PHE A 154 -6.85 8.80 1.29
CA PHE A 154 -7.97 9.03 0.38
C PHE A 154 -9.14 8.10 0.72
N ARG A 155 -10.37 8.49 0.34
CA ARG A 155 -11.58 7.68 0.54
C ARG A 155 -12.55 7.84 -0.62
N TYR A 156 -13.17 6.74 -1.04
CA TYR A 156 -14.22 6.77 -2.04
C TYR A 156 -15.56 7.17 -1.43
N THR A 157 -16.26 8.08 -2.10
CA THR A 157 -17.64 8.42 -1.73
C THR A 157 -18.59 7.36 -2.27
N ALA A 158 -19.70 7.08 -1.57
CA ALA A 158 -20.74 6.18 -2.07
C ALA A 158 -21.24 6.58 -3.47
N LYS A 159 -21.29 7.89 -3.74
CA LYS A 159 -21.65 8.44 -5.05
C LYS A 159 -20.66 8.06 -6.16
N TYR A 160 -19.37 7.99 -5.85
CA TYR A 160 -18.34 7.55 -6.80
C TYR A 160 -18.46 6.06 -7.07
N LEU A 161 -18.61 5.25 -6.02
CA LEU A 161 -18.75 3.80 -6.13
C LEU A 161 -19.96 3.41 -6.99
N LYS A 162 -21.13 4.02 -6.70
CA LYS A 162 -22.34 3.83 -7.51
C LYS A 162 -22.15 4.24 -8.97
N LEU A 163 -21.32 5.26 -9.23
CA LEU A 163 -21.04 5.71 -10.59
C LEU A 163 -20.19 4.69 -11.36
N GLU A 164 -19.12 4.16 -10.76
CA GLU A 164 -18.31 3.08 -11.37
C GLU A 164 -19.19 1.87 -11.73
N GLU A 165 -19.98 1.39 -10.79
CA GLU A 165 -20.86 0.23 -10.98
C GLU A 165 -21.91 0.48 -12.07
N SER A 166 -22.57 1.64 -12.04
CA SER A 166 -23.56 2.00 -13.06
C SER A 166 -22.97 2.04 -14.47
N ILE A 167 -21.71 2.46 -14.62
CA ILE A 167 -21.02 2.52 -15.92
C ILE A 167 -20.74 1.10 -16.43
N LEU A 168 -20.22 0.22 -15.58
CA LEU A 168 -19.91 -1.16 -15.95
C LEU A 168 -21.19 -1.92 -16.35
N LEU A 169 -22.27 -1.76 -15.59
CA LEU A 169 -23.56 -2.40 -15.87
C LEU A 169 -24.21 -1.87 -17.15
N GLU A 170 -24.28 -0.54 -17.33
CA GLU A 170 -24.89 0.04 -18.52
C GLU A 170 -24.10 -0.26 -19.79
N GLN A 171 -22.76 -0.27 -19.72
CA GLN A 171 -21.91 -0.68 -20.85
C GLN A 171 -22.23 -2.12 -21.28
N GLY A 172 -22.21 -3.06 -20.33
CA GLY A 172 -22.49 -4.47 -20.61
C GLY A 172 -23.89 -4.65 -21.20
N SER A 173 -24.89 -4.04 -20.58
CA SER A 173 -26.29 -4.11 -21.04
C SER A 173 -26.49 -3.52 -22.45
N LEU A 174 -25.87 -2.38 -22.76
CA LEU A 174 -26.00 -1.78 -24.10
C LEU A 174 -25.34 -2.64 -25.17
N VAL A 175 -24.13 -3.13 -24.93
CA VAL A 175 -23.41 -4.00 -25.88
C VAL A 175 -24.19 -5.29 -26.15
N GLU A 176 -24.73 -5.92 -25.10
CA GLU A 176 -25.54 -7.12 -25.21
C GLU A 176 -26.81 -6.89 -26.06
N VAL A 177 -27.55 -5.82 -25.77
CA VAL A 177 -28.78 -5.48 -26.51
C VAL A 177 -28.50 -5.20 -27.98
N PHE A 178 -27.42 -4.48 -28.30
CA PHE A 178 -27.02 -4.20 -29.67
C PHE A 178 -26.63 -5.49 -30.41
N ASN A 179 -25.79 -6.32 -29.81
CA ASN A 179 -25.37 -7.59 -30.39
C ASN A 179 -26.55 -8.53 -30.64
N LEU A 180 -27.47 -8.66 -29.68
CA LEU A 180 -28.67 -9.49 -29.82
C LEU A 180 -29.55 -9.01 -30.97
N LYS A 181 -29.81 -7.70 -31.06
CA LYS A 181 -30.64 -7.13 -32.14
C LYS A 181 -29.99 -7.25 -33.51
N LEU A 182 -28.68 -7.02 -33.62
CA LEU A 182 -27.96 -7.13 -34.88
C LEU A 182 -27.92 -8.57 -35.38
N ASN A 183 -27.53 -9.52 -34.51
CA ASN A 183 -27.49 -10.93 -34.88
C ASN A 183 -28.88 -11.44 -35.29
N LYS A 184 -29.93 -11.07 -34.55
CA LYS A 184 -31.31 -11.40 -34.93
C LYS A 184 -31.67 -10.87 -36.32
N TYR A 185 -31.29 -9.63 -36.66
CA TYR A 185 -31.56 -9.07 -37.99
C TYR A 185 -30.77 -9.82 -39.07
N ILE A 186 -29.47 -10.04 -38.84
CA ILE A 186 -28.60 -10.75 -39.77
C ILE A 186 -29.15 -12.13 -40.09
N ASP A 187 -29.58 -12.87 -39.06
CA ASP A 187 -30.09 -14.23 -39.22
C ASP A 187 -31.50 -14.22 -39.87
N CYS A 188 -32.40 -13.31 -39.47
CA CYS A 188 -33.74 -13.21 -40.07
C CYS A 188 -33.73 -12.83 -41.56
N TYR A 189 -32.74 -12.05 -42.00
CA TYR A 189 -32.62 -11.59 -43.39
C TYR A 189 -31.55 -12.36 -44.18
N GLY A 190 -30.94 -13.39 -43.59
CA GLY A 190 -29.95 -14.26 -44.25
C GLY A 190 -28.74 -13.50 -44.81
N LEU A 191 -28.23 -12.49 -44.10
CA LEU A 191 -27.12 -11.67 -44.60
C LEU A 191 -25.80 -12.45 -44.56
N SER A 192 -25.00 -12.34 -45.64
CA SER A 192 -23.69 -12.99 -45.73
C SER A 192 -22.69 -12.35 -44.77
N LYS A 193 -22.00 -13.18 -43.98
CA LYS A 193 -21.00 -12.76 -42.99
C LYS A 193 -19.61 -13.00 -43.58
N LYS A 194 -18.76 -11.97 -43.62
CA LYS A 194 -17.33 -12.11 -44.00
C LYS A 194 -16.53 -12.84 -42.94
N ASN A 195 -16.88 -12.58 -41.68
CA ASN A 195 -16.21 -13.11 -40.51
C ASN A 195 -17.17 -13.99 -39.71
N LEU A 196 -16.65 -15.09 -39.15
CA LEU A 196 -17.38 -15.96 -38.22
C LEU A 196 -17.95 -15.19 -37.02
N ASN A 197 -17.25 -14.14 -36.57
CA ASN A 197 -17.62 -13.33 -35.41
C ASN A 197 -18.11 -11.93 -35.80
N VAL A 198 -19.43 -11.76 -35.87
CA VAL A 198 -20.09 -10.46 -36.02
C VAL A 198 -20.56 -9.99 -34.64
N PHE A 199 -19.65 -9.41 -33.87
CA PHE A 199 -19.93 -8.86 -32.54
C PHE A 199 -19.32 -7.47 -32.38
N ILE A 200 -20.05 -6.62 -31.69
CA ILE A 200 -19.57 -5.33 -31.18
C ILE A 200 -18.88 -5.59 -29.85
N THR A 201 -17.59 -5.27 -29.81
CA THR A 201 -16.78 -5.29 -28.59
C THR A 201 -16.74 -3.93 -27.92
N GLU A 202 -16.75 -2.85 -28.72
CA GLU A 202 -16.66 -1.46 -28.28
C GLU A 202 -17.79 -0.67 -28.91
N LEU A 203 -18.70 -0.16 -28.09
CA LEU A 203 -19.91 0.53 -28.55
C LEU A 203 -19.56 1.88 -29.15
N ASP A 204 -18.65 2.63 -28.52
CA ASP A 204 -18.20 3.94 -29.02
C ASP A 204 -17.58 3.84 -30.42
N THR A 205 -16.68 2.87 -30.63
CA THR A 205 -16.02 2.62 -31.93
C THR A 205 -17.05 2.21 -32.99
N PHE A 206 -17.98 1.32 -32.64
CA PHE A 206 -19.06 0.92 -33.54
C PHE A 206 -19.95 2.10 -33.94
N LEU A 207 -20.34 2.96 -32.99
CA LEU A 207 -21.22 4.09 -33.25
C LEU A 207 -20.56 5.20 -34.09
N TYR A 208 -19.24 5.35 -33.97
CA TYR A 208 -18.47 6.32 -34.76
C TYR A 208 -18.20 5.81 -36.19
N GLU A 209 -17.94 4.51 -36.34
CA GLU A 209 -17.49 3.90 -37.60
C GLU A 209 -18.46 2.82 -38.11
N ILE A 210 -19.77 3.11 -38.11
CA ILE A 210 -20.80 2.15 -38.53
C ILE A 210 -20.50 1.59 -39.92
N ASP A 211 -20.12 2.47 -40.87
CA ASP A 211 -19.91 2.10 -42.27
C ASP A 211 -18.70 1.16 -42.43
N SER A 212 -17.56 1.53 -41.85
CA SER A 212 -16.35 0.70 -41.80
C SER A 212 -16.63 -0.64 -41.11
N TRP A 213 -17.39 -0.65 -40.01
CA TRP A 213 -17.72 -1.89 -39.30
C TRP A 213 -18.56 -2.83 -40.17
N VAL A 214 -19.55 -2.29 -40.90
CA VAL A 214 -20.41 -3.09 -41.79
C VAL A 214 -19.61 -3.65 -42.96
N GLU A 215 -18.81 -2.84 -43.64
CA GLU A 215 -17.99 -3.26 -44.79
C GLU A 215 -16.97 -4.34 -44.43
N ASN A 216 -16.38 -4.25 -43.24
CA ASN A 216 -15.37 -5.21 -42.78
C ASN A 216 -15.94 -6.54 -42.31
N ARG A 217 -17.24 -6.61 -41.99
CA ARG A 217 -17.84 -7.81 -41.36
C ARG A 217 -18.95 -8.47 -42.16
N LEU A 218 -19.60 -7.75 -43.06
CA LEU A 218 -20.74 -8.25 -43.83
C LEU A 218 -20.49 -8.09 -45.34
N GLU A 219 -21.01 -9.04 -46.11
CA GLU A 219 -21.14 -8.97 -47.57
C GLU A 219 -22.58 -8.61 -47.89
N LEU A 220 -22.82 -7.33 -48.17
CA LEU A 220 -24.14 -6.80 -48.45
C LEU A 220 -24.20 -6.24 -49.87
N THR A 221 -25.30 -6.51 -50.55
CA THR A 221 -25.70 -5.75 -51.74
C THR A 221 -26.06 -4.31 -51.36
N GLU A 222 -26.03 -3.36 -52.30
CA GLU A 222 -26.40 -1.96 -52.02
C GLU A 222 -27.79 -1.82 -51.37
N VAL A 223 -28.76 -2.62 -51.82
CA VAL A 223 -30.13 -2.61 -51.27
C VAL A 223 -30.15 -3.09 -49.81
N GLN A 224 -29.42 -4.17 -49.51
CA GLN A 224 -29.29 -4.70 -48.15
C GLN A 224 -28.49 -3.74 -47.25
N LEU A 225 -27.47 -3.07 -47.78
CA LEU A 225 -26.69 -2.08 -47.06
C LEU A 225 -27.58 -0.91 -46.60
N ILE A 226 -28.41 -0.38 -47.50
CA ILE A 226 -29.32 0.73 -47.19
C ILE A 226 -30.35 0.32 -46.13
N SER A 227 -30.94 -0.88 -46.24
CA SER A 227 -31.92 -1.38 -45.28
C SER A 227 -31.29 -1.64 -43.91
N PHE A 228 -30.09 -2.22 -43.89
CA PHE A 228 -29.33 -2.49 -42.67
C PHE A 228 -28.91 -1.19 -41.96
N LYS A 229 -28.40 -0.18 -42.69
CA LYS A 229 -28.09 1.13 -42.11
C LYS A 229 -29.32 1.81 -41.51
N ARG A 230 -30.48 1.74 -42.19
CA ARG A 230 -31.75 2.23 -41.62
C ARG A 230 -32.13 1.51 -40.33
N PHE A 231 -31.93 0.20 -40.28
CA PHE A 231 -32.17 -0.60 -39.08
C PHE A 231 -31.24 -0.19 -37.92
N ILE A 232 -29.93 -0.05 -38.17
CA ILE A 232 -28.97 0.43 -37.17
C ILE A 232 -29.39 1.79 -36.63
N ASN A 233 -29.70 2.75 -37.53
CA ASN A 233 -30.14 4.08 -37.13
C ASN A 233 -31.41 4.05 -36.26
N LYS A 234 -32.36 3.16 -36.56
CA LYS A 234 -33.57 2.97 -35.74
C LYS A 234 -33.23 2.46 -34.34
N ILE A 235 -32.28 1.53 -34.21
CA ILE A 235 -31.79 1.06 -32.89
C ILE A 235 -31.10 2.20 -32.15
N VAL A 236 -30.19 2.92 -32.80
CA VAL A 236 -29.45 4.03 -32.19
C VAL A 236 -30.42 5.09 -31.67
N LEU A 237 -31.45 5.45 -32.44
CA LEU A 237 -32.48 6.39 -32.01
C LEU A 237 -33.27 5.86 -30.80
N ALA A 238 -33.67 4.58 -30.82
CA ALA A 238 -34.39 3.95 -29.72
C ALA A 238 -33.61 3.94 -28.40
N TYR A 239 -32.28 3.80 -28.45
CA TYR A 239 -31.41 3.77 -27.26
C TYR A 239 -30.64 5.07 -27.01
N SER A 240 -30.88 6.13 -27.79
CA SER A 240 -30.16 7.41 -27.74
C SER A 240 -30.10 8.02 -26.34
N LYS A 241 -31.19 7.92 -25.56
CA LYS A 241 -31.24 8.41 -24.18
C LYS A 241 -30.29 7.65 -23.26
N ARG A 242 -30.23 6.31 -23.38
CA ARG A 242 -29.32 5.47 -22.58
C ARG A 242 -27.87 5.72 -22.97
N ILE A 243 -27.57 5.77 -24.27
CA ILE A 243 -26.24 6.11 -24.79
C ILE A 243 -25.77 7.47 -24.25
N ARG A 244 -26.61 8.51 -24.36
CA ARG A 244 -26.28 9.86 -23.85
C ARG A 244 -26.05 9.87 -22.34
N ASN A 245 -26.83 9.11 -21.56
CA ASN A 245 -26.63 9.00 -20.11
C ASN A 245 -25.34 8.27 -19.75
N TYR A 246 -25.01 7.22 -20.49
CA TYR A 246 -23.76 6.48 -20.38
C TYR A 246 -22.56 7.39 -20.66
N THR A 247 -22.54 8.09 -21.81
CA THR A 247 -21.46 9.03 -22.16
C THR A 247 -21.30 10.15 -21.12
N LYS A 248 -22.41 10.72 -20.62
CA LYS A 248 -22.37 11.73 -19.54
C LYS A 248 -21.76 11.17 -18.26
N SER A 249 -22.07 9.92 -17.91
CA SER A 249 -21.55 9.26 -16.71
C SER A 249 -20.06 8.97 -16.84
N LYS A 250 -19.58 8.51 -18.01
CA LYS A 250 -18.16 8.37 -18.34
C LYS A 250 -17.39 9.66 -18.12
N VAL A 251 -17.83 10.75 -18.75
CA VAL A 251 -17.18 12.08 -18.64
C VAL A 251 -17.18 12.56 -17.18
N LYS A 252 -18.26 12.31 -16.44
CA LYS A 252 -18.36 12.67 -15.02
C LYS A 252 -17.38 11.88 -14.16
N LEU A 253 -17.25 10.57 -14.37
CA LEU A 253 -16.31 9.72 -13.65
C LEU A 253 -14.87 10.20 -13.89
N MET A 254 -14.50 10.42 -15.15
CA MET A 254 -13.16 10.92 -15.51
C MET A 254 -12.83 12.26 -14.87
N LYS A 255 -13.79 13.21 -14.86
CA LYS A 255 -13.61 14.48 -14.15
C LYS A 255 -13.37 14.30 -12.66
N ILE A 256 -14.02 13.33 -12.01
CA ILE A 256 -13.82 13.05 -10.59
C ILE A 256 -12.43 12.43 -10.37
N MET A 257 -12.03 11.45 -11.19
CA MET A 257 -10.73 10.79 -11.10
C MET A 257 -9.58 11.79 -11.29
N LEU A 258 -9.64 12.63 -12.33
CA LEU A 258 -8.64 13.69 -12.59
C LEU A 258 -8.54 14.69 -11.44
N ARG A 259 -9.67 15.11 -10.86
CA ARG A 259 -9.68 15.99 -9.68
C ARG A 259 -9.05 15.32 -8.47
N SER A 260 -9.30 14.02 -8.27
CA SER A 260 -8.69 13.24 -7.19
C SER A 260 -7.18 13.16 -7.37
N GLN A 261 -6.71 12.84 -8.57
CA GLN A 261 -5.28 12.76 -8.89
C GLN A 261 -4.56 14.10 -8.64
N ARG A 262 -5.16 15.23 -9.06
CA ARG A 262 -4.59 16.56 -8.78
C ARG A 262 -4.48 16.83 -7.28
N LYS A 263 -5.51 16.49 -6.50
CA LYS A 263 -5.46 16.61 -5.03
C LYS A 263 -4.37 15.72 -4.43
N ASN A 264 -4.22 14.49 -4.92
CA ASN A 264 -3.18 13.56 -4.47
C ASN A 264 -1.78 14.14 -4.72
N LYS A 265 -1.52 14.70 -5.92
CA LYS A 265 -0.24 15.36 -6.22
C LYS A 265 0.08 16.50 -5.26
N VAL A 266 -0.91 17.33 -4.91
CA VAL A 266 -0.73 18.41 -3.92
C VAL A 266 -0.40 17.86 -2.53
N ILE A 267 -1.04 16.76 -2.12
CA ILE A 267 -0.76 16.13 -0.81
C ILE A 267 0.65 15.53 -0.80
N ILE A 268 1.04 14.82 -1.87
CA ILE A 268 2.38 14.25 -2.05
C ILE A 268 3.45 15.35 -1.94
N SER A 269 3.32 16.43 -2.71
CA SER A 269 4.25 17.57 -2.67
C SER A 269 4.40 18.14 -1.26
N ARG A 270 3.30 18.27 -0.52
CA ARG A 270 3.35 18.76 0.88
C ARG A 270 4.04 17.80 1.83
N ILE A 271 3.87 16.49 1.63
CA ILE A 271 4.57 15.49 2.43
C ILE A 271 6.07 15.52 2.12
N GLU A 272 6.44 15.67 0.85
CA GLU A 272 7.83 15.83 0.40
C GLU A 272 8.49 17.10 0.93
N GLU A 273 7.78 18.22 0.97
CA GLU A 273 8.28 19.47 1.58
C GLU A 273 8.63 19.31 3.07
N VAL A 274 7.85 18.52 3.81
CA VAL A 274 8.02 18.37 5.28
C VAL A 274 8.99 17.26 5.64
N TYR A 275 9.00 16.16 4.89
CA TYR A 275 9.68 14.93 5.25
C TYR A 275 10.61 14.37 4.17
N GLY A 276 10.72 15.03 3.01
CA GLY A 276 11.30 14.47 1.77
C GLY A 276 12.66 13.81 1.93
N ALA A 277 13.62 14.48 2.57
CA ALA A 277 14.97 13.93 2.78
C ALA A 277 14.95 12.64 3.62
N ARG A 278 14.17 12.62 4.71
CA ARG A 278 14.03 11.45 5.58
C ARG A 278 13.22 10.34 4.88
N LEU A 279 12.14 10.69 4.19
CA LEU A 279 11.32 9.76 3.41
C LEU A 279 12.12 9.05 2.34
N HIS A 280 12.95 9.77 1.60
CA HIS A 280 13.74 9.21 0.51
C HIS A 280 14.70 8.12 1.03
N ASN A 281 15.47 8.44 2.06
CA ASN A 281 16.39 7.50 2.69
C ASN A 281 15.66 6.28 3.27
N ASP A 282 14.57 6.52 4.00
CA ASP A 282 13.79 5.46 4.65
C ASP A 282 13.03 4.57 3.65
N ILE A 283 12.72 5.06 2.44
CA ILE A 283 12.11 4.28 1.36
C ILE A 283 13.18 3.45 0.66
N ILE A 284 14.31 4.04 0.28
CA ILE A 284 15.43 3.32 -0.33
C ILE A 284 15.92 2.20 0.58
N PHE A 285 16.04 2.47 1.87
CA PHE A 285 16.44 1.46 2.85
C PHE A 285 15.44 0.29 2.92
N GLU A 286 14.14 0.57 2.91
CA GLU A 286 13.11 -0.49 2.89
C GLU A 286 13.09 -1.27 1.57
N ASP A 287 13.30 -0.61 0.43
CA ASP A 287 13.35 -1.27 -0.88
C ASP A 287 14.58 -2.20 -0.94
N ASN A 288 15.74 -1.75 -0.45
CA ASN A 288 16.95 -2.57 -0.31
C ASN A 288 16.72 -3.77 0.62
N LEU A 289 16.07 -3.55 1.77
CA LEU A 289 15.71 -4.64 2.68
C LEU A 289 14.77 -5.65 2.03
N THR A 290 13.76 -5.17 1.31
CA THR A 290 12.79 -6.04 0.63
C THR A 290 13.47 -6.86 -0.45
N GLN A 291 14.38 -6.26 -1.22
CA GLN A 291 15.18 -6.96 -2.22
C GLN A 291 16.08 -8.02 -1.58
N ASN A 292 16.75 -7.69 -0.46
CA ASN A 292 17.57 -8.64 0.27
C ASN A 292 16.74 -9.80 0.84
N LEU A 293 15.53 -9.52 1.34
CA LEU A 293 14.59 -10.56 1.81
C LEU A 293 14.11 -11.45 0.68
N TYR A 294 13.83 -10.89 -0.51
CA TYR A 294 13.45 -11.68 -1.68
C TYR A 294 14.59 -12.60 -2.15
N VAL A 295 15.84 -12.11 -2.13
CA VAL A 295 17.02 -12.93 -2.39
C VAL A 295 17.13 -14.07 -1.36
N LEU A 296 16.94 -13.77 -0.07
CA LEU A 296 16.92 -14.78 0.98
C LEU A 296 15.79 -15.80 0.80
N GLU A 297 14.59 -15.36 0.44
CA GLU A 297 13.45 -16.26 0.18
C GLU A 297 13.74 -17.19 -0.99
N ASN A 298 14.34 -16.68 -2.06
CA ASN A 298 14.76 -17.51 -3.20
C ASN A 298 15.88 -18.48 -2.82
N LEU A 299 16.83 -18.06 -1.98
CA LEU A 299 17.86 -18.95 -1.45
C LEU A 299 17.26 -20.03 -0.55
N ILE A 300 16.28 -19.69 0.30
CA ILE A 300 15.55 -20.66 1.13
C ILE A 300 14.81 -21.64 0.25
N LYS A 301 14.05 -21.18 -0.76
CA LYS A 301 13.37 -22.06 -1.73
C LYS A 301 14.34 -22.93 -2.52
N ALA A 302 15.51 -22.39 -2.89
CA ALA A 302 16.55 -23.15 -3.58
C ALA A 302 17.21 -24.19 -2.66
N ILE A 303 17.29 -23.93 -1.36
CA ILE A 303 17.73 -24.90 -0.35
C ILE A 303 16.63 -25.95 -0.13
N ASP A 304 15.37 -25.55 0.02
CA ASP A 304 14.21 -26.44 0.16
C ASP A 304 14.11 -27.41 -1.03
N ASN A 305 14.32 -26.91 -2.25
CA ASN A 305 14.32 -27.71 -3.47
C ASN A 305 15.59 -28.57 -3.65
N LYS A 306 16.62 -28.38 -2.81
CA LYS A 306 17.89 -29.15 -2.82
C LYS A 306 18.03 -30.08 -1.62
N ILE A 307 17.22 -29.91 -0.58
CA ILE A 307 17.13 -30.85 0.53
C ILE A 307 16.36 -32.05 -0.01
N LEU A 308 17.09 -33.13 -0.30
CA LEU A 308 16.51 -34.44 -0.56
C LEU A 308 15.55 -34.77 0.57
N THR A 309 14.27 -34.99 0.23
CA THR A 309 13.29 -35.42 1.21
C THR A 309 13.57 -36.87 1.60
N TYR A 310 13.01 -37.31 2.74
CA TYR A 310 13.15 -38.70 3.18
C TYR A 310 12.61 -39.69 2.14
N ASP A 311 11.58 -39.28 1.39
CA ASP A 311 10.99 -40.05 0.30
C ASP A 311 11.96 -40.17 -0.89
N ASP A 312 12.67 -39.09 -1.27
CA ASP A 312 13.70 -39.14 -2.33
C ASP A 312 14.89 -40.06 -1.95
N LEU A 313 15.26 -40.07 -0.66
CA LEU A 313 16.27 -41.01 -0.15
C LEU A 313 15.77 -42.45 -0.17
N GLN A 314 14.50 -42.68 0.17
CA GLN A 314 13.89 -44.01 0.17
C GLN A 314 13.75 -44.57 -1.25
N GLU A 315 13.46 -43.72 -2.24
CA GLU A 315 13.41 -44.08 -3.65
C GLU A 315 14.80 -44.50 -4.16
N LEU A 316 15.85 -43.72 -3.85
CA LEU A 316 17.25 -44.07 -4.17
C LEU A 316 17.71 -45.38 -3.50
N PHE A 317 17.32 -45.62 -2.24
CA PHE A 317 17.62 -46.89 -1.56
C PHE A 317 16.81 -48.06 -2.15
N SER A 318 15.61 -47.82 -2.66
CA SER A 318 14.78 -48.85 -3.31
C SER A 318 15.34 -49.24 -4.68
N GLU A 319 15.79 -48.28 -5.49
CA GLU A 319 16.43 -48.53 -6.79
C GLU A 319 17.74 -49.34 -6.64
N GLN A 320 18.59 -48.99 -5.67
CA GLN A 320 19.82 -49.77 -5.42
C GLN A 320 19.53 -51.18 -4.91
N ASN A 321 18.48 -51.37 -4.11
CA ASN A 321 18.09 -52.69 -3.63
C ASN A 321 17.46 -53.54 -4.74
N SER A 322 16.74 -52.96 -5.70
CA SER A 322 16.23 -53.70 -6.86
C SER A 322 17.34 -54.17 -7.79
N GLU A 323 18.37 -53.34 -8.04
CA GLU A 323 19.53 -53.77 -8.83
C GLU A 323 20.30 -54.92 -8.14
N LEU A 324 20.45 -54.85 -6.81
CA LEU A 324 21.07 -55.94 -6.04
C LEU A 324 20.25 -57.24 -6.08
N LEU A 325 18.91 -57.14 -6.05
CA LEU A 325 18.01 -58.28 -6.18
C LEU A 325 18.11 -58.93 -7.56
N GLU A 326 18.16 -58.14 -8.65
CA GLU A 326 18.35 -58.66 -10.00
C GLU A 326 19.70 -59.38 -10.16
N ILE A 327 20.77 -58.85 -9.54
CA ILE A 327 22.09 -59.51 -9.54
C ILE A 327 22.02 -60.83 -8.76
N ILE A 328 21.33 -60.88 -7.63
CA ILE A 328 21.16 -62.11 -6.83
C ILE A 328 20.32 -63.15 -7.59
N GLU A 329 19.25 -62.74 -8.26
CA GLU A 329 18.43 -63.63 -9.09
C GLU A 329 19.22 -64.18 -10.28
N SER A 330 20.03 -63.35 -10.94
CA SER A 330 20.96 -63.76 -11.99
C SER A 330 22.00 -64.78 -11.50
N ILE A 331 22.56 -64.56 -10.31
CA ILE A 331 23.48 -65.51 -9.67
C ILE A 331 22.75 -66.82 -9.34
N ASN A 332 21.53 -66.75 -8.80
CA ASN A 332 20.75 -67.94 -8.45
C ASN A 332 20.34 -68.75 -9.69
N SER A 333 19.95 -68.10 -10.80
CA SER A 333 19.68 -68.79 -12.07
C SER A 333 20.91 -69.53 -12.56
N ARG A 334 22.08 -68.88 -12.54
CA ARG A 334 23.35 -69.52 -12.92
C ARG A 334 23.73 -70.69 -12.02
N ILE A 335 23.49 -70.58 -10.71
CA ILE A 335 23.72 -71.69 -9.78
C ILE A 335 22.78 -72.86 -10.11
N TYR A 336 21.52 -72.57 -10.49
CA TYR A 336 20.55 -73.58 -10.87
C TYR A 336 20.93 -74.29 -12.18
N GLU A 337 21.35 -73.52 -13.19
CA GLU A 337 21.87 -74.05 -14.46
C GLU A 337 23.12 -74.91 -14.22
N MET A 338 24.05 -74.47 -13.37
CA MET A 338 25.22 -75.28 -13.01
C MET A 338 24.83 -76.57 -12.27
N LYS A 339 23.77 -76.52 -11.45
CA LYS A 339 23.26 -77.71 -10.76
C LYS A 339 22.60 -78.70 -11.73
N GLU A 340 21.80 -78.24 -12.69
CA GLU A 340 21.25 -79.08 -13.76
C GLU A 340 22.36 -79.71 -14.61
N MET A 341 23.40 -78.94 -14.97
CA MET A 341 24.54 -79.49 -15.70
C MET A 341 25.33 -80.56 -14.92
N ILE A 342 25.28 -80.52 -13.59
CA ILE A 342 25.89 -81.54 -12.72
C ILE A 342 24.98 -82.76 -12.57
N GLU A 343 23.65 -82.58 -12.52
CA GLU A 343 22.66 -83.67 -12.43
C GLU A 343 22.47 -84.41 -13.76
N ASP A 344 22.56 -83.74 -14.91
CA ASP A 344 22.54 -84.35 -16.25
C ASP A 344 23.90 -84.94 -16.67
N GLY A 345 24.95 -84.68 -15.88
CA GLY A 345 26.33 -85.13 -16.11
C GLY A 345 26.73 -86.42 -15.38
N PHE A 346 25.79 -87.14 -14.75
CA PHE A 346 26.05 -88.40 -14.02
C PHE A 346 25.16 -89.56 -14.46
#